data_AF-A0A1C6M2W3-F1
#
_entry.id   AF-A0A1C6M2W3-F1
#
_cell.length_a   1.000
_cell.length_b   1.000
_cell.length_c   1.000
_cell.angle_alpha   90.00
_cell.angle_beta   90.00
_cell.angle_gamma   90.00
#
_symmetry.space_group_name_H-M   'P 1'
#
loop_
_entity.id
_entity.type
_entity.pdbx_description
1 polymer ?
#
loop_
_entity_poly.entity_id
_entity_poly.type
_entity_poly.pdbx_seq_one_letter_code
_entity_poly.pdbx_strand_id
1 'polypeptide(L)'
;MDSVLLLAGLAASAFLSATVLPGNSELALGGVLLAAPRLWLPALLVATAANSVGSLTSVWLGRRVPPKPLPPRAAAWFARFGPAALLLSWLPVLGDALPLAAGWLRLPWAACVCWITLGKFARYAVLVAGMLWLGHGH
;
A
#
# COMPACT_ATOMS: atom_id res chain seq x y z
N MET A 1 14.65 -17.64 -15.84
CA MET A 1 14.97 -17.40 -14.40
C MET A 1 14.62 -15.97 -13.97
N ASP A 2 14.15 -15.15 -14.92
CA ASP A 2 14.10 -13.69 -14.80
C ASP A 2 12.80 -13.18 -14.16
N SER A 3 11.69 -13.89 -14.34
CA SER A 3 10.38 -13.48 -13.80
C SER A 3 10.32 -13.54 -12.27
N VAL A 4 10.97 -14.53 -11.65
CA VAL A 4 11.02 -14.65 -10.19
C VAL A 4 11.82 -13.50 -9.57
N LEU A 5 12.96 -13.15 -10.16
CA LEU A 5 13.78 -12.03 -9.70
C LEU A 5 13.07 -10.68 -9.85
N LEU A 6 12.37 -10.48 -10.98
CA LEU A 6 11.55 -9.28 -11.19
C LEU A 6 10.45 -9.14 -10.14
N LEU A 7 9.70 -10.21 -9.86
CA LEU A 7 8.65 -10.20 -8.85
C LEU A 7 9.21 -10.07 -7.42
N ALA A 8 10.37 -10.67 -7.13
CA ALA A 8 11.03 -10.53 -5.83
C ALA A 8 11.54 -9.10 -5.61
N GLY A 9 12.14 -8.48 -6.61
CA GLY A 9 12.55 -7.07 -6.57
C GLY A 9 11.36 -6.13 -6.38
N LEU A 10 10.25 -6.41 -7.08
CA LEU A 10 8.99 -5.70 -6.89
C LEU A 10 8.44 -5.87 -5.48
N ALA A 11 8.43 -7.09 -4.93
CA ALA A 11 7.98 -7.36 -3.57
C ALA A 11 8.81 -6.59 -2.54
N ALA A 12 10.13 -6.63 -2.67
CA ALA A 12 11.04 -5.89 -1.79
C ALA A 12 10.80 -4.38 -1.88
N SER A 13 10.69 -3.83 -3.09
CA SER A 13 10.38 -2.42 -3.30
C SER A 13 9.02 -2.04 -2.72
N ALA A 14 7.98 -2.85 -2.96
CA ALA A 14 6.63 -2.63 -2.47
C ALA A 14 6.53 -2.69 -0.94
N PHE A 15 7.23 -3.64 -0.31
CA PHE A 15 7.30 -3.74 1.15
C PHE A 15 8.04 -2.56 1.78
N LEU A 16 9.23 -2.22 1.26
CA LEU A 16 10.04 -1.11 1.77
C LEU A 16 9.38 0.25 1.54
N SER A 17 8.65 0.39 0.44
CA SER A 17 7.94 1.63 0.14
C SER A 17 6.81 1.89 1.12
N ALA A 18 6.23 0.86 1.74
CA ALA A 18 5.21 0.99 2.78
C ALA A 18 5.77 1.30 4.20
N THR A 19 7.09 1.39 4.34
CA THR A 19 7.75 1.53 5.65
C THR A 19 8.73 2.71 5.72
N VAL A 20 9.46 3.02 4.62
CA VAL A 20 10.59 3.95 4.66
C VAL A 20 10.65 4.91 3.46
N LEU A 21 10.30 4.48 2.25
CA LEU A 21 10.58 5.22 1.00
C LEU A 21 9.31 5.49 0.17
N PRO A 22 8.76 6.73 0.17
CA PRO A 22 7.61 7.04 -0.66
C PRO A 22 7.95 6.91 -2.16
N GLY A 23 7.07 6.25 -2.92
CA GLY A 23 7.09 6.25 -4.40
C GLY A 23 7.97 5.21 -5.12
N ASN A 24 8.72 4.37 -4.40
CA ASN A 24 9.62 3.38 -5.03
C ASN A 24 8.88 2.19 -5.67
N SER A 25 7.71 1.85 -5.16
CA SER A 25 6.98 0.66 -5.60
C SER A 25 6.31 0.81 -6.96
N GLU A 26 5.93 2.03 -7.31
CA GLU A 26 5.26 2.40 -8.55
C GLU A 26 6.23 2.33 -9.74
N LEU A 27 7.45 2.86 -9.55
CA LEU A 27 8.53 2.75 -10.52
C LEU A 27 8.96 1.30 -10.74
N ALA A 28 9.08 0.53 -9.66
CA ALA A 28 9.41 -0.89 -9.75
C ALA A 28 8.32 -1.67 -10.51
N LEU A 29 7.03 -1.42 -10.22
CA LEU A 29 5.93 -2.04 -10.95
C LEU A 29 5.96 -1.68 -12.43
N GLY A 30 6.13 -0.39 -12.76
CA GLY A 30 6.28 0.07 -14.14
C GLY A 30 7.42 -0.62 -14.87
N GLY A 31 8.60 -0.73 -14.23
CA GLY A 31 9.76 -1.42 -14.79
C GLY A 31 9.48 -2.90 -15.09
N VAL A 32 8.79 -3.61 -14.19
CA VAL A 32 8.37 -5.01 -14.42
C VAL A 32 7.41 -5.11 -15.61
N LEU A 33 6.43 -4.21 -15.72
CA LEU A 33 5.45 -4.23 -16.81
C LEU A 33 6.06 -3.85 -18.15
N LEU A 34 7.06 -2.96 -18.18
CA LEU A 34 7.80 -2.61 -19.39
C LEU A 34 8.68 -3.78 -19.86
N ALA A 35 9.36 -4.46 -18.92
CA ALA A 35 10.23 -5.59 -19.25
C ALA A 35 9.44 -6.87 -19.59
N ALA A 36 8.31 -7.10 -18.94
CA ALA A 36 7.50 -8.31 -19.11
C ALA A 36 6.00 -8.02 -18.91
N PRO A 37 5.31 -7.43 -19.91
CA PRO A 37 3.89 -7.05 -19.80
C PRO A 37 2.95 -8.19 -19.42
N ARG A 38 3.28 -9.42 -19.83
CA ARG A 38 2.54 -10.65 -19.48
C ARG A 38 2.48 -10.94 -17.97
N LEU A 39 3.36 -10.33 -17.18
CA LEU A 39 3.41 -10.49 -15.72
C LEU A 39 2.48 -9.51 -14.99
N TRP A 40 1.59 -8.80 -15.68
CA TRP A 40 0.73 -7.80 -15.04
C TRP A 40 -0.06 -8.31 -13.84
N LEU A 41 -0.63 -9.51 -13.94
CA LEU A 41 -1.42 -10.10 -12.87
C LEU A 41 -0.57 -10.52 -11.67
N PRO A 42 0.51 -11.33 -11.82
CA PRO A 42 1.37 -11.65 -10.69
C PRO A 42 2.05 -10.40 -10.10
N ALA A 43 2.41 -9.41 -10.91
CA ALA A 43 2.98 -8.16 -10.42
C ALA A 43 1.98 -7.37 -9.56
N LEU A 44 0.72 -7.26 -10.00
CA LEU A 44 -0.37 -6.63 -9.24
C LEU A 44 -0.57 -7.31 -7.88
N LEU A 45 -0.67 -8.64 -7.87
CA LEU A 45 -0.92 -9.42 -6.66
C LEU A 45 0.27 -9.35 -5.68
N VAL A 46 1.49 -9.51 -6.18
CA VAL A 46 2.72 -9.46 -5.38
C VAL A 46 2.93 -8.07 -4.79
N ALA A 47 2.79 -7.02 -5.59
CA ALA A 47 2.93 -5.64 -5.11
C ALA A 47 1.88 -5.32 -4.04
N THR A 48 0.62 -5.71 -4.27
CA THR A 48 -0.48 -5.55 -3.31
C THR A 48 -0.16 -6.25 -2.00
N ALA A 49 0.17 -7.55 -2.05
CA ALA A 49 0.45 -8.35 -0.86
C ALA A 49 1.64 -7.78 -0.08
N ALA A 50 2.76 -7.52 -0.73
CA ALA A 50 3.97 -7.01 -0.09
C ALA A 50 3.74 -5.63 0.55
N ASN A 51 3.07 -4.71 -0.15
CA ASN A 51 2.78 -3.38 0.39
C ASN A 51 1.77 -3.43 1.54
N SER A 52 0.74 -4.28 1.45
CA SER A 52 -0.21 -4.49 2.55
C SER A 52 0.47 -5.05 3.80
N VAL A 53 1.37 -6.02 3.67
CA VAL A 53 2.15 -6.54 4.80
C VAL A 53 3.05 -5.45 5.40
N GLY A 54 3.70 -4.63 4.58
CA GLY A 54 4.46 -3.46 5.05
C GLY A 54 3.60 -2.48 5.85
N SER A 55 2.43 -2.10 5.33
CA SER A 55 1.49 -1.22 6.04
C SER A 55 0.93 -1.86 7.33
N LEU A 56 0.69 -3.17 7.37
CA LEU A 56 0.29 -3.87 8.59
C LEU A 56 1.40 -3.90 9.64
N THR A 57 2.67 -3.89 9.21
CA THR A 57 3.81 -3.70 10.11
C THR A 57 3.74 -2.31 10.76
N SER A 58 3.37 -1.27 10.02
CA SER A 58 3.11 0.07 10.57
C SER A 58 1.93 0.08 11.55
N VAL A 59 0.83 -0.62 11.27
CA VAL A 59 -0.28 -0.80 12.23
C VAL A 59 0.23 -1.47 13.52
N TRP A 60 1.03 -2.52 13.39
CA TRP A 60 1.60 -3.23 14.53
C TRP A 60 2.51 -2.31 15.36
N LEU A 61 3.39 -1.55 14.72
CA LEU A 61 4.24 -0.55 15.38
C LEU A 61 3.41 0.50 16.12
N GLY A 62 2.38 1.04 15.46
CA GLY A 62 1.48 2.04 16.07
C GLY A 62 0.81 1.54 17.34
N ARG A 63 0.42 0.26 17.42
CA ARG A 63 -0.17 -0.34 18.64
C ARG A 63 0.81 -0.42 19.82
N ARG A 64 2.12 -0.44 19.55
CA ARG A 64 3.18 -0.51 20.59
C ARG A 64 3.51 0.85 21.17
N VAL A 65 3.12 1.93 20.49
CA VAL A 65 3.28 3.29 21.00
C VAL A 65 2.24 3.53 22.11
N PRO A 66 2.64 4.10 23.26
CA PRO A 66 1.68 4.45 24.32
C PRO A 66 0.62 5.42 23.77
N PRO A 67 -0.66 5.24 24.15
CA PRO A 67 -1.74 6.05 23.62
C PRO A 67 -1.58 7.50 24.08
N LYS A 68 -1.11 8.37 23.18
CA LYS A 68 -1.16 9.82 23.35
C LYS A 68 -2.39 10.37 22.58
N PRO A 69 -3.07 11.41 23.09
CA PRO A 69 -4.19 12.03 22.38
C PRO A 69 -3.77 12.46 20.98
N LEU A 70 -4.54 12.06 19.98
CA LEU A 70 -4.35 12.54 18.62
C LEU A 70 -4.69 14.04 18.54
N PRO A 71 -4.12 14.75 17.56
CA PRO A 71 -4.60 16.08 17.20
C PRO A 71 -6.12 16.07 17.00
N PRO A 72 -6.88 17.08 17.48
CA PRO A 72 -8.35 17.08 17.42
C PRO A 72 -8.91 16.84 16.02
N ARG A 73 -8.24 17.34 14.98
CA ARG A 73 -8.59 17.12 13.58
C ARG A 73 -8.47 15.66 13.15
N ALA A 74 -7.39 14.98 13.55
CA ALA A 74 -7.18 13.58 13.24
C ALA A 74 -8.16 12.69 14.02
N ALA A 75 -8.42 13.01 15.29
CA ALA A 75 -9.41 12.33 16.11
C ALA A 75 -10.83 12.46 15.51
N ALA A 76 -11.24 13.66 15.10
CA ALA A 76 -12.54 13.89 14.46
C ALA A 76 -12.68 13.15 13.12
N TRP A 77 -11.60 13.08 12.33
CA TRP A 77 -11.57 12.31 11.09
C TRP A 77 -11.76 10.81 11.33
N PHE A 78 -11.01 10.22 12.27
CA PHE A 78 -11.18 8.81 12.61
C PHE A 78 -12.51 8.52 13.32
N ALA A 79 -13.06 9.46 14.09
CA ALA A 79 -14.40 9.32 14.67
C ALA A 79 -15.50 9.31 13.59
N ARG A 80 -15.32 10.08 12.50
CA ARG A 80 -16.28 10.17 11.40
C ARG A 80 -16.17 9.02 10.39
N PHE A 81 -14.95 8.63 10.02
CA PHE A 81 -14.70 7.67 8.93
C PHE A 81 -14.24 6.30 9.43
N GLY A 82 -13.80 6.20 10.69
CA GLY A 82 -13.34 4.95 11.28
C GLY A 82 -12.23 4.27 10.46
N PRO A 83 -12.25 2.93 10.37
CA PRO A 83 -11.29 2.18 9.55
C PRO A 83 -11.34 2.48 8.05
N ALA A 84 -12.45 3.02 7.51
CA ALA A 84 -12.56 3.33 6.08
C ALA A 84 -11.58 4.42 5.63
N ALA A 85 -11.09 5.26 6.57
CA ALA A 85 -10.02 6.21 6.30
C ALA A 85 -8.73 5.53 5.79
N LEU A 86 -8.53 4.24 6.08
CA LEU A 86 -7.39 3.48 5.58
C LEU A 86 -7.41 3.23 4.08
N LEU A 87 -8.55 3.38 3.40
CA LEU A 87 -8.57 3.42 1.93
C LEU A 87 -7.66 4.52 1.38
N LEU A 88 -7.57 5.64 2.09
CA LEU A 88 -6.76 6.78 1.71
C LEU A 88 -5.25 6.55 1.92
N SER A 89 -4.85 5.41 2.49
CA SER A 89 -3.44 4.97 2.60
C SER A 89 -2.77 4.69 1.24
N TRP A 90 -3.52 4.80 0.15
CA TRP A 90 -2.99 4.76 -1.20
C TRP A 90 -2.44 6.10 -1.71
N LEU A 91 -2.75 7.22 -1.05
CA LEU A 91 -2.27 8.55 -1.46
C LEU A 91 -0.77 8.73 -1.13
N PRO A 92 0.04 9.26 -2.05
CA PRO A 92 1.51 9.32 -1.95
C PRO A 92 2.05 10.11 -0.75
N VAL A 93 1.24 10.99 -0.15
CA VAL A 93 1.63 11.85 0.99
C VAL A 93 1.14 11.29 2.34
N LEU A 94 0.04 10.53 2.34
CA LEU A 94 -0.63 10.07 3.56
C LEU A 94 -0.46 8.56 3.81
N GLY A 95 0.21 7.87 2.89
CA GLY A 95 0.12 6.43 2.71
C GLY A 95 0.45 5.60 3.95
N ASP A 96 1.59 5.85 4.59
CA ASP A 96 2.07 5.00 5.70
C ASP A 96 1.82 5.59 7.08
N ALA A 97 1.50 6.88 7.15
CA ALA A 97 1.07 7.55 8.38
C ALA A 97 -0.32 7.05 8.83
N LEU A 98 -1.22 6.76 7.88
CA LEU A 98 -2.57 6.28 8.17
C LEU A 98 -2.60 4.88 8.82
N PRO A 99 -1.88 3.86 8.30
CA PRO A 99 -1.71 2.57 8.96
C PRO A 99 -1.11 2.69 10.37
N LEU A 100 -0.07 3.51 10.54
CA LEU A 100 0.53 3.76 11.87
C LEU A 100 -0.51 4.37 12.83
N ALA A 101 -1.25 5.39 12.38
CA ALA A 101 -2.30 6.04 13.17
C ALA A 101 -3.45 5.09 13.53
N ALA A 102 -3.85 4.20 12.62
CA ALA A 102 -4.84 3.16 12.91
C ALA A 102 -4.36 2.18 13.97
N GLY A 103 -3.06 1.85 13.96
CA GLY A 103 -2.41 1.08 15.02
C GLY A 103 -2.46 1.78 16.37
N TRP A 104 -2.06 3.05 16.41
CA TRP A 104 -2.09 3.87 17.61
C TRP A 104 -3.52 3.99 18.18
N LEU A 105 -4.51 4.18 17.32
CA LEU A 105 -5.94 4.19 17.68
C LEU A 105 -6.53 2.82 18.04
N ARG A 106 -5.74 1.74 17.91
CA ARG A 106 -6.16 0.37 18.18
C ARG A 106 -7.41 -0.05 17.43
N LEU A 107 -7.57 0.40 16.18
CA LEU A 107 -8.67 0.01 15.31
C LEU A 107 -8.73 -1.53 15.15
N PRO A 108 -9.89 -2.15 14.89
CA PRO A 108 -9.99 -3.60 14.78
C PRO A 108 -9.11 -4.15 13.65
N TRP A 109 -8.31 -5.19 13.95
CA TRP A 109 -7.34 -5.78 13.01
C TRP A 109 -7.97 -6.20 11.69
N ALA A 110 -9.13 -6.85 11.72
CA ALA A 110 -9.83 -7.29 10.52
C ALA A 110 -10.17 -6.11 9.59
N ALA A 111 -10.61 -4.98 10.16
CA ALA A 111 -10.89 -3.78 9.37
C ALA A 111 -9.60 -3.17 8.81
N CYS A 112 -8.51 -3.15 9.58
CA CYS A 112 -7.22 -2.68 9.07
C CYS A 112 -6.75 -3.52 7.88
N VAL A 113 -6.78 -4.85 7.99
CA VAL A 113 -6.39 -5.77 6.91
C VAL A 113 -7.26 -5.53 5.67
N CYS A 114 -8.58 -5.48 5.85
CA CYS A 114 -9.52 -5.29 4.73
C CYS A 114 -9.29 -3.97 4.00
N TRP A 115 -9.33 -2.84 4.72
CA TRP A 115 -9.25 -1.52 4.11
C TRP A 115 -7.86 -1.17 3.55
N ILE A 116 -6.79 -1.61 4.20
CA ILE A 116 -5.42 -1.45 3.67
C ILE A 116 -5.28 -2.26 2.39
N THR A 117 -5.66 -3.54 2.40
CA THR A 117 -5.52 -4.41 1.22
C THR A 117 -6.33 -3.87 0.05
N LEU A 118 -7.56 -3.42 0.30
CA LEU A 118 -8.41 -2.82 -0.72
C LEU A 118 -7.79 -1.54 -1.30
N GLY A 119 -7.26 -0.66 -0.44
CA GLY A 119 -6.60 0.58 -0.89
C GLY A 119 -5.33 0.31 -1.71
N LYS A 120 -4.48 -0.63 -1.27
CA LYS A 120 -3.26 -0.99 -2.01
C LYS A 120 -3.58 -1.66 -3.34
N PHE A 121 -4.57 -2.55 -3.36
CA PHE A 121 -5.04 -3.18 -4.59
C PHE A 121 -5.56 -2.13 -5.59
N ALA A 122 -6.41 -1.21 -5.14
CA ALA A 122 -6.94 -0.14 -5.99
C ALA A 122 -5.82 0.69 -6.61
N ARG A 123 -4.79 1.07 -5.83
CA ARG A 123 -3.61 1.80 -6.35
C ARG A 123 -2.93 1.07 -7.49
N TYR A 124 -2.55 -0.18 -7.26
CA TYR A 124 -1.78 -0.93 -8.23
C TYR A 124 -2.63 -1.32 -9.43
N ALA A 125 -3.93 -1.56 -9.26
CA ALA A 125 -4.85 -1.81 -10.36
C ALA A 125 -4.95 -0.60 -11.31
N VAL A 126 -5.05 0.62 -10.76
CA VAL A 126 -5.04 1.86 -11.57
C VAL A 126 -3.72 2.00 -12.34
N LEU A 127 -2.57 1.74 -11.70
CA LEU A 127 -1.27 1.83 -12.35
C LEU A 127 -1.09 0.78 -13.45
N VAL A 128 -1.47 -0.47 -13.19
CA VAL A 128 -1.45 -1.55 -14.18
C VAL A 128 -2.36 -1.20 -15.36
N ALA A 129 -3.59 -0.75 -15.10
CA ALA A 129 -4.52 -0.36 -16.15
C ALA A 129 -3.96 0.78 -17.02
N GLY A 130 -3.36 1.80 -16.41
CA GLY A 130 -2.70 2.89 -17.13
C GLY A 130 -1.52 2.41 -17.99
N MET A 131 -0.67 1.53 -17.46
CA MET A 131 0.47 0.97 -18.19
C MET A 131 0.03 0.08 -19.36
N LEU A 132 -0.99 -0.76 -19.15
CA LEU A 132 -1.55 -1.59 -20.23
C LEU A 132 -2.21 -0.73 -21.31
N TRP A 133 -2.93 0.33 -20.93
CA TRP A 133 -3.54 1.26 -21.88
C TRP A 133 -2.49 1.94 -22.77
N LEU A 134 -1.40 2.45 -22.17
CA LEU A 134 -0.28 3.03 -22.92
C LEU A 134 0.39 2.02 -23.86
N GLY A 135 0.47 0.74 -23.46
CA GLY A 135 1.05 -0.33 -24.27
C GLY A 135 0.19 -0.78 -25.47
N HIS A 136 -1.12 -0.50 -25.49
CA HIS A 136 -2.02 -0.82 -26.61
C HIS A 136 -2.26 0.37 -27.57
N GLY A 137 -1.73 1.55 -27.26
CA GLY A 137 -1.87 2.76 -28.07
C GLY A 137 -0.89 2.91 -29.24
N HIS A 138 -0.08 1.87 -29.49
CA HIS A 138 0.89 1.77 -30.59
C HIS A 138 0.61 0.51 -31.41
#